data_AF-A0A935GV60-F1
#
_entry.id   AF-A0A935GV60-F1
#
_cell.length_a   1.000
_cell.length_b   1.000
_cell.length_c   1.000
_cell.angle_alpha   90.00
_cell.angle_beta   90.00
_cell.angle_gamma   90.00
#
_symmetry.space_group_name_H-M   'P 1'
#
loop_
_entity.id
_entity.type
_entity.pdbx_description
1 polymer ?
#
loop_
_entity_poly.entity_id
_entity_poly.type
_entity_poly.pdbx_seq_one_letter_code
_entity_poly.pdbx_strand_id
1 'polypeptide(L)'
;MTLPHSVCEVLREHVVLESECIDRMYLNVYVPQLQRTSGVVGYLRGHLGQRFASTAGVAPKTEAFVADIERFVRDQNLEMVSFAKHQRKDDVTQQHLKKFNADEGVLYVGRAQEKARVVRTERRRSATTGMSSPWVVDSSAMVNHYYFYCVDEDFGPFFLKFCSYFPYNAKLCINGNEYAKCQLRKRGIAFEALDNGILSCEDPKALQHICDGLNDTKIDGLLRKWLARLPHPFDRSDREAGYRYTASILQAEFALTQVLDRPVSGRIFFEQVIRENLDIGRPEQVQLIFNRRVTRRTPGRFRTRVITEGVTHSLHVDYKRSRIKQYHKEGQALRTQTTINDTRDFGVGRLLKNLPELRRIGLAANRRLLEIEQISHDCALGEDAFQHLQRPSQIDGQRVSALRFGDANTQAILNAVLMFVFVASGFTNKDLRQQLAVLLGKRSNEISPGRMSYELRRLRLLGLIERLPKTHRYRLTNEGLRTAMFYTRVYSRILRPVMAPPVPVTPTSSQAALRQFQTTENAVNSWCDKAHITA
;
A
#
# COMPACT_ATOMS: atom_id res chain seq x y z
N MET A 1 -15.84 -30.83 10.06
CA MET A 1 -14.85 -29.75 9.85
C MET A 1 -15.53 -28.42 10.15
N THR A 2 -15.00 -27.67 11.10
CA THR A 2 -15.49 -26.35 11.53
C THR A 2 -15.12 -25.28 10.49
N LEU A 3 -16.03 -24.33 10.26
CA LEU A 3 -15.75 -23.12 9.48
C LEU A 3 -15.01 -22.14 10.38
N PRO A 4 -14.02 -21.37 9.88
CA PRO A 4 -13.36 -20.40 10.72
C PRO A 4 -14.35 -19.36 11.24
N HIS A 5 -14.21 -18.98 12.50
CA HIS A 5 -15.11 -18.06 13.18
C HIS A 5 -14.52 -16.64 13.31
N SER A 6 -13.22 -16.48 13.06
CA SER A 6 -12.51 -15.20 13.21
C SER A 6 -11.46 -14.94 12.13
N VAL A 7 -11.07 -13.67 11.99
CA VAL A 7 -9.94 -13.24 11.16
C VAL A 7 -8.63 -13.92 11.57
N CYS A 8 -8.39 -14.05 12.88
CA CYS A 8 -7.18 -14.72 13.39
C CYS A 8 -7.14 -16.20 13.02
N GLU A 9 -8.25 -16.92 13.13
CA GLU A 9 -8.34 -18.33 12.77
C GLU A 9 -8.08 -18.52 11.27
N VAL A 10 -8.66 -17.67 10.41
CA VAL A 10 -8.34 -17.68 8.97
C VAL A 10 -6.84 -17.49 8.74
N LEU A 11 -6.22 -16.48 9.34
CA LEU A 11 -4.82 -16.18 9.10
C LEU A 11 -3.85 -17.21 9.70
N ARG A 12 -4.24 -17.89 10.78
CA ARG A 12 -3.38 -18.85 11.50
C ARG A 12 -3.50 -20.27 10.97
N GLU A 13 -4.72 -20.71 10.65
CA GLU A 13 -5.02 -22.12 10.39
C GLU A 13 -5.33 -22.40 8.93
N HIS A 14 -5.72 -21.38 8.16
CA HIS A 14 -6.14 -21.53 6.77
C HIS A 14 -5.14 -21.00 5.75
N VAL A 15 -4.05 -20.33 6.16
CA VAL A 15 -3.01 -19.88 5.23
C VAL A 15 -2.03 -21.01 4.94
N VAL A 16 -1.97 -21.45 3.69
CA VAL A 16 -1.09 -22.56 3.24
C VAL A 16 0.19 -22.08 2.57
N LEU A 17 0.20 -20.86 2.04
CA LEU A 17 1.37 -20.21 1.47
C LEU A 17 1.31 -18.71 1.74
N GLU A 18 2.45 -18.14 2.12
CA GLU A 18 2.60 -16.70 2.28
C GLU A 18 3.80 -16.20 1.48
N SER A 19 3.65 -15.06 0.80
CA SER A 19 4.76 -14.41 0.09
C SER A 19 4.64 -12.89 0.07
N GLU A 20 5.77 -12.22 0.26
CA GLU A 20 5.93 -10.76 0.12
C GLU A 20 6.80 -10.44 -1.08
N CYS A 21 6.29 -9.60 -1.99
CA CYS A 21 6.97 -9.28 -3.23
C CYS A 21 6.77 -7.83 -3.67
N ILE A 22 7.68 -7.36 -4.53
CA ILE A 22 7.37 -6.26 -5.44
C ILE A 22 6.37 -6.81 -6.47
N ASP A 23 5.23 -6.16 -6.61
CA ASP A 23 4.22 -6.51 -7.60
C ASP A 23 4.52 -5.79 -8.92
N ARG A 24 3.85 -4.68 -9.22
CA ARG A 24 4.14 -3.84 -10.39
C ARG A 24 5.01 -2.67 -10.01
N MET A 25 6.04 -2.39 -10.81
CA MET A 25 6.83 -1.18 -10.66
C MET A 25 6.93 -0.43 -11.98
N TYR A 26 6.47 0.82 -11.95
CA TYR A 26 6.59 1.78 -13.04
C TYR A 26 7.72 2.75 -12.73
N LEU A 27 8.64 2.88 -13.67
CA LEU A 27 9.82 3.75 -13.58
C LEU A 27 9.75 4.81 -14.67
N ASN A 28 10.07 6.05 -14.33
CA ASN A 28 10.48 7.03 -15.34
C ASN A 28 11.89 6.70 -15.78
N VAL A 29 12.14 6.68 -17.07
CA VAL A 29 13.45 6.52 -17.69
C VAL A 29 13.75 7.80 -18.44
N TYR A 30 14.77 8.55 -18.05
CA TYR A 30 14.99 9.90 -18.57
C TYR A 30 16.48 10.24 -18.58
N VAL A 31 16.90 11.17 -19.43
CA VAL A 31 18.26 11.72 -19.40
C VAL A 31 18.29 12.89 -18.41
N PRO A 32 18.99 12.81 -17.26
CA PRO A 32 18.89 13.82 -16.21
C PRO A 32 19.23 15.24 -16.66
N GLN A 33 20.25 15.36 -17.51
CA GLN A 33 20.72 16.64 -18.06
C GLN A 33 19.61 17.34 -18.89
N LEU A 34 18.76 16.57 -19.57
CA LEU A 34 17.72 17.11 -20.46
C LEU A 34 16.40 17.43 -19.74
N GLN A 35 16.32 17.26 -18.41
CA GLN A 35 15.11 17.57 -17.64
C GLN A 35 15.02 19.04 -17.20
N ARG A 36 15.98 19.88 -17.60
CA ARG A 36 16.04 21.31 -17.31
C ARG A 36 16.37 22.07 -18.59
N THR A 37 15.79 23.25 -18.77
CA THR A 37 15.99 24.10 -19.95
C THR A 37 17.46 24.40 -20.22
N SER A 38 18.26 24.70 -19.18
CA SER A 38 19.69 24.97 -19.33
C SER A 38 20.47 23.77 -19.89
N GLY A 39 20.13 22.55 -19.46
CA GLY A 39 20.78 21.35 -19.98
C GLY A 39 20.34 21.01 -21.41
N VAL A 40 19.09 21.33 -21.79
CA VAL A 40 18.67 21.27 -23.20
C VAL A 40 19.46 22.28 -24.04
N VAL A 41 19.63 23.51 -23.58
CA VAL A 41 20.45 24.52 -24.26
C VAL A 41 21.90 24.04 -24.40
N GLY A 42 22.46 23.42 -23.35
CA GLY A 42 23.78 22.80 -23.38
C GLY A 42 23.90 21.66 -24.40
N TYR A 43 22.87 20.82 -24.51
CA TYR A 43 22.82 19.78 -25.53
C TYR A 43 22.77 20.36 -26.95
N LEU A 44 21.88 21.32 -27.20
CA LEU A 44 21.69 21.89 -28.54
C LEU A 44 22.91 22.70 -29.00
N ARG A 45 23.42 23.61 -28.17
CA ARG A 45 24.52 24.50 -28.56
C ARG A 45 25.90 23.91 -28.33
N GLY A 46 26.08 23.20 -27.22
CA GLY A 46 27.35 22.61 -26.85
C GLY A 46 27.60 21.30 -27.60
N HIS A 47 26.76 20.30 -27.35
CA HIS A 47 26.97 18.95 -27.90
C HIS A 47 26.64 18.85 -29.39
N LEU A 48 25.47 19.33 -29.82
CA LEU A 48 25.09 19.33 -31.25
C LEU A 48 25.69 20.50 -32.04
N GLY A 49 26.48 21.38 -31.40
CA GLY A 49 27.17 22.50 -32.06
C GLY A 49 26.24 23.53 -32.72
N GLN A 50 24.95 23.59 -32.36
CA GLN A 50 24.01 24.48 -33.02
C GLN A 50 24.31 25.95 -32.67
N ARG A 51 24.31 26.81 -33.70
CA ARG A 51 24.46 28.26 -33.52
C ARG A 51 23.43 28.84 -32.56
N PHE A 52 22.19 28.37 -32.68
CA PHE A 52 21.06 28.77 -31.83
C PHE A 52 20.44 27.56 -31.13
N ALA A 53 19.96 27.73 -29.90
CA ALA A 53 19.26 26.69 -29.16
C ALA A 53 17.84 26.46 -29.70
N SER A 54 17.76 25.77 -30.84
CA SER A 54 16.50 25.48 -31.53
C SER A 54 16.20 23.98 -31.53
N THR A 55 15.04 23.62 -31.00
CA THR A 55 14.51 22.25 -31.05
C THR A 55 14.17 21.79 -32.48
N ALA A 56 14.15 22.69 -33.47
CA ALA A 56 14.09 22.28 -34.87
C ALA A 56 15.31 21.44 -35.27
N GLY A 57 16.48 21.71 -34.68
CA GLY A 57 17.70 20.95 -34.98
C GLY A 57 17.72 19.52 -34.43
N VAL A 58 16.73 19.12 -33.61
CA VAL A 58 16.56 17.71 -33.20
C VAL A 58 15.49 16.97 -34.01
N ALA A 59 14.79 17.64 -34.94
CA ALA A 59 13.77 16.99 -35.78
C ALA A 59 14.35 15.83 -36.63
N PRO A 60 15.51 15.97 -37.31
CA PRO A 60 16.11 14.85 -38.04
C PRO A 60 16.42 13.65 -37.13
N LYS A 61 16.78 13.91 -35.87
CA LYS A 61 17.04 12.85 -34.88
C LYS A 61 15.75 12.16 -34.42
N THR A 62 14.65 12.90 -34.30
CA THR A 62 13.31 12.33 -34.05
C THR A 62 12.87 11.45 -35.21
N GLU A 63 13.01 11.94 -36.45
CA GLU A 63 12.65 11.21 -37.67
C GLU A 63 13.49 9.94 -37.83
N ALA A 64 14.80 10.03 -37.65
CA ALA A 64 15.70 8.88 -37.67
C ALA A 64 15.32 7.85 -36.59
N PHE A 65 15.03 8.29 -35.36
CA PHE A 65 14.62 7.38 -34.30
C PHE A 65 13.32 6.65 -34.64
N VAL A 66 12.31 7.33 -35.18
CA VAL A 66 11.06 6.68 -35.60
C VAL A 66 11.30 5.71 -36.75
N ALA A 67 12.10 6.10 -37.75
CA ALA A 67 12.47 5.22 -38.86
C ALA A 67 13.24 3.98 -38.40
N ASP A 68 14.10 4.11 -37.38
CA ASP A 68 14.82 3.00 -36.75
C ASP A 68 13.87 2.03 -36.04
N ILE A 69 12.82 2.54 -35.38
CA ILE A 69 11.77 1.70 -34.79
C ILE A 69 11.03 0.94 -35.88
N GLU A 70 10.60 1.61 -36.95
CA GLU A 70 9.88 0.97 -38.05
C GLU A 70 10.74 -0.08 -38.77
N ARG A 71 12.02 0.23 -38.98
CA ARG A 71 12.98 -0.72 -39.54
C ARG A 71 13.17 -1.92 -38.61
N PHE A 72 13.39 -1.69 -37.31
CA PHE A 72 13.52 -2.77 -36.33
C PHE A 72 12.30 -3.70 -36.33
N VAL A 73 11.08 -3.15 -36.39
CA VAL A 73 9.85 -3.95 -36.45
C VAL A 73 9.80 -4.81 -37.70
N ARG A 74 10.18 -4.27 -38.87
CA ARG A 74 10.25 -5.05 -40.11
C ARG A 74 11.32 -6.14 -40.05
N ASP A 75 12.53 -5.78 -39.63
CA ASP A 75 13.69 -6.68 -39.61
C ASP A 75 13.51 -7.85 -38.63
N GLN A 76 12.80 -7.61 -37.51
CA GLN A 76 12.47 -8.62 -36.51
C GLN A 76 11.13 -9.33 -36.79
N ASN A 77 10.47 -9.02 -37.90
CA ASN A 77 9.15 -9.55 -38.28
C ASN A 77 8.10 -9.42 -37.16
N LEU A 78 8.05 -8.26 -36.51
CA LEU A 78 7.16 -7.95 -35.40
C LEU A 78 5.88 -7.27 -35.88
N GLU A 79 4.81 -7.39 -35.10
CA GLU A 79 3.58 -6.64 -35.33
C GLU A 79 3.68 -5.23 -34.73
N MET A 80 3.29 -4.21 -35.51
CA MET A 80 3.07 -2.84 -35.02
C MET A 80 1.58 -2.61 -34.72
N VAL A 81 1.20 -2.62 -33.45
CA VAL A 81 -0.20 -2.46 -33.01
C VAL A 81 -0.50 -1.00 -32.71
N SER A 82 -1.41 -0.37 -33.45
CA SER A 82 -1.91 0.97 -33.10
C SER A 82 -3.06 0.84 -32.10
N PHE A 83 -2.88 1.32 -30.87
CA PHE A 83 -3.89 1.17 -29.82
C PHE A 83 -5.10 2.08 -30.05
N ALA A 84 -6.29 1.49 -30.03
CA ALA A 84 -7.54 2.24 -30.07
C ALA A 84 -7.81 2.96 -28.75
N LYS A 85 -8.63 4.02 -28.80
CA LYS A 85 -9.08 4.74 -27.59
C LYS A 85 -9.81 3.75 -26.67
N HIS A 86 -9.46 3.76 -25.38
CA HIS A 86 -9.98 2.84 -24.34
C HIS A 86 -9.63 1.35 -24.50
N GLN A 87 -8.84 0.96 -25.51
CA GLN A 87 -8.37 -0.42 -25.61
C GLN A 87 -7.45 -0.75 -24.44
N ARG A 88 -7.74 -1.86 -23.74
CA ARG A 88 -6.88 -2.39 -22.70
C ARG A 88 -5.65 -3.01 -23.33
N LYS A 89 -4.49 -2.35 -23.16
CA LYS A 89 -3.20 -2.82 -23.67
C LYS A 89 -2.77 -4.16 -23.05
N ASP A 90 -3.20 -4.42 -21.82
CA ASP A 90 -2.92 -5.67 -21.11
C ASP A 90 -3.57 -6.87 -21.83
N ASP A 91 -4.85 -6.75 -22.20
CA ASP A 91 -5.61 -7.80 -22.88
C ASP A 91 -4.98 -8.15 -24.24
N VAL A 92 -4.54 -7.14 -25.00
CA VAL A 92 -3.76 -7.32 -26.24
C VAL A 92 -2.46 -8.07 -25.95
N THR A 93 -1.72 -7.65 -24.94
CA THR A 93 -0.43 -8.27 -24.56
C THR A 93 -0.61 -9.74 -24.19
N GLN A 94 -1.67 -10.09 -23.46
CA GLN A 94 -1.97 -11.47 -23.10
C GLN A 94 -2.25 -12.36 -24.33
N GLN A 95 -2.83 -11.82 -25.40
CA GLN A 95 -3.03 -12.57 -26.65
C GLN A 95 -1.70 -12.89 -27.34
N HIS A 96 -0.74 -11.95 -27.35
CA HIS A 96 0.60 -12.17 -27.89
C HIS A 96 1.42 -13.13 -27.02
N LEU A 97 1.36 -12.98 -25.69
CA LEU A 97 2.08 -13.86 -24.76
C LEU A 97 1.70 -15.33 -24.93
N LYS A 98 0.43 -15.64 -25.18
CA LYS A 98 -0.03 -17.02 -25.44
C LYS A 98 0.59 -17.67 -26.68
N LYS A 99 1.09 -16.87 -27.63
CA LYS A 99 1.70 -17.33 -28.89
C LYS A 99 3.22 -17.25 -28.87
N PHE A 100 3.81 -16.75 -27.77
CA PHE A 100 5.24 -16.52 -27.68
C PHE A 100 5.95 -17.77 -27.18
N ASN A 101 6.86 -18.31 -27.99
CA ASN A 101 7.51 -19.61 -27.75
C ASN A 101 8.99 -19.50 -27.40
N ALA A 102 9.57 -18.28 -27.39
CA ALA A 102 10.96 -18.07 -27.02
C ALA A 102 11.09 -17.73 -25.54
N ASP A 103 12.28 -17.91 -24.98
CA ASP A 103 12.58 -17.54 -23.59
C ASP A 103 12.78 -16.03 -23.42
N GLU A 104 13.14 -15.33 -24.49
CA GLU A 104 13.45 -13.91 -24.47
C GLU A 104 13.24 -13.27 -25.85
N GLY A 105 12.68 -12.06 -25.89
CA GLY A 105 12.47 -11.33 -27.15
C GLY A 105 11.45 -10.20 -27.06
N VAL A 106 11.26 -9.52 -28.18
CA VAL A 106 10.19 -8.51 -28.33
C VAL A 106 8.92 -9.23 -28.80
N LEU A 107 7.80 -9.02 -28.11
CA LEU A 107 6.51 -9.61 -28.47
C LEU A 107 5.88 -8.88 -29.65
N TYR A 108 5.77 -7.56 -29.52
CA TYR A 108 5.21 -6.65 -30.51
C TYR A 108 5.54 -5.21 -30.11
N VAL A 109 5.33 -4.26 -31.02
CA VAL A 109 5.49 -2.83 -30.73
C VAL A 109 4.13 -2.14 -30.80
N GLY A 110 3.71 -1.53 -29.70
CA GLY A 110 2.47 -0.76 -29.63
C GLY A 110 2.69 0.73 -29.90
N ARG A 111 1.78 1.38 -30.64
CA ARG A 111 1.80 2.83 -30.91
C ARG A 111 0.55 3.50 -30.32
N ALA A 112 0.73 4.57 -29.57
CA ALA A 112 -0.37 5.39 -29.06
C ALA A 112 -0.01 6.88 -29.04
N GLN A 113 -0.98 7.76 -29.33
CA GLN A 113 -0.85 9.19 -29.10
C GLN A 113 -1.22 9.54 -27.67
N GLU A 114 -0.28 10.13 -26.93
CA GLU A 114 -0.52 10.55 -25.55
C GLU A 114 0.09 11.91 -25.27
N LYS A 115 -0.43 12.59 -24.25
CA LYS A 115 0.08 13.89 -23.82
C LYS A 115 1.41 13.71 -23.10
N ALA A 116 2.46 14.34 -23.60
CA ALA A 116 3.79 14.35 -22.99
C ALA A 116 4.24 15.78 -22.65
N ARG A 117 5.08 15.91 -21.62
CA ARG A 117 5.88 17.12 -21.42
C ARG A 117 6.99 17.12 -22.47
N VAL A 118 7.10 18.21 -23.19
CA VAL A 118 8.06 18.38 -24.28
C VAL A 118 8.81 19.68 -24.11
N VAL A 119 9.93 19.79 -24.82
CA VAL A 119 10.69 21.03 -24.91
C VAL A 119 10.55 21.60 -26.31
N ARG A 120 10.24 22.89 -26.42
CA ARG A 120 10.02 23.58 -27.69
C ARG A 120 10.78 24.89 -27.74
N THR A 121 10.95 25.42 -28.94
CA THR A 121 11.55 26.72 -29.16
C THR A 121 10.49 27.69 -29.62
N GLU A 122 10.35 28.80 -28.90
CA GLU A 122 9.48 29.92 -29.27
C GLU A 122 10.34 31.11 -29.68
N ARG A 123 9.79 31.99 -30.52
CA ARG A 123 10.44 33.26 -30.84
C ARG A 123 10.09 34.28 -29.76
N ARG A 124 11.09 34.79 -29.03
CA ARG A 124 10.91 35.92 -28.09
C ARG A 124 11.57 37.18 -28.63
N ARG A 125 10.92 38.32 -28.43
CA ARG A 125 11.44 39.63 -28.82
C ARG A 125 12.01 40.33 -27.59
N SER A 126 13.22 40.84 -27.70
CA SER A 126 13.84 41.69 -26.68
C SER A 126 13.06 43.00 -26.57
N ALA A 127 12.63 43.37 -25.36
CA ALA A 127 11.94 44.63 -25.12
C ALA A 127 12.87 45.84 -25.33
N THR A 128 14.18 45.66 -25.11
CA THR A 128 15.19 46.72 -25.21
C THR A 128 15.71 46.91 -26.64
N THR A 129 15.98 45.82 -27.35
CA THR A 129 16.63 45.88 -28.67
C THR A 129 15.69 45.59 -29.84
N GLY A 130 14.45 45.15 -29.56
CA GLY A 130 13.48 44.76 -30.59
C GLY A 130 13.86 43.51 -31.40
N MET A 131 15.04 42.92 -31.15
CA MET A 131 15.53 41.74 -31.86
C MET A 131 14.82 40.46 -31.38
N SER A 132 14.59 39.53 -32.31
CA SER A 132 14.01 38.23 -32.01
C SER A 132 15.07 37.16 -31.78
N SER A 133 14.92 36.38 -30.71
CA SER A 133 15.79 35.26 -30.37
C SER A 133 14.98 33.99 -30.11
N PRO A 134 15.50 32.81 -30.46
CA PRO A 134 14.90 31.54 -30.08
C PRO A 134 15.00 31.35 -28.56
N TRP A 135 13.89 30.96 -27.94
CA TRP A 135 13.78 30.74 -26.51
C TRP A 135 13.23 29.36 -26.24
N VAL A 136 13.99 28.56 -25.48
CA VAL A 136 13.60 27.20 -25.12
C VAL A 136 12.60 27.25 -23.96
N VAL A 137 11.44 26.62 -24.15
CA VAL A 137 10.36 26.56 -23.16
C VAL A 137 9.92 25.12 -22.91
N ASP A 138 9.48 24.86 -21.68
CA ASP A 138 8.70 23.67 -21.37
C ASP A 138 7.28 23.83 -21.90
N SER A 139 6.76 22.78 -22.54
CA SER A 139 5.39 22.76 -23.06
C SER A 139 4.78 21.35 -22.91
N SER A 140 3.56 21.18 -23.42
CA SER A 140 2.91 19.88 -23.51
C SER A 140 2.37 19.65 -24.91
N ALA A 141 2.48 18.43 -25.42
CA ALA A 141 2.08 18.06 -26.76
C ALA A 141 1.47 16.66 -26.79
N MET A 142 0.54 16.44 -27.73
CA MET A 142 0.14 15.08 -28.12
C MET A 142 1.23 14.53 -29.04
N VAL A 143 1.88 13.44 -28.61
CA VAL A 143 3.00 12.83 -29.34
C VAL A 143 2.80 11.32 -29.42
N ASN A 144 3.43 10.71 -30.41
CA ASN A 144 3.47 9.26 -30.49
C ASN A 144 4.35 8.70 -29.37
N HIS A 145 3.85 7.65 -28.74
CA HIS A 145 4.61 6.79 -27.86
C HIS A 145 4.67 5.39 -28.45
N TYR A 146 5.87 4.81 -28.40
CA TYR A 146 6.14 3.46 -28.85
C TYR A 146 6.39 2.57 -27.64
N TYR A 147 5.62 1.51 -27.52
CA TYR A 147 5.62 0.53 -26.45
C TYR A 147 6.29 -0.75 -26.95
N PHE A 148 7.52 -1.00 -26.52
CA PHE A 148 8.14 -2.30 -26.73
C PHE A 148 7.69 -3.23 -25.62
N TYR A 149 6.75 -4.12 -25.93
CA TYR A 149 6.37 -5.22 -25.05
C TYR A 149 7.34 -6.37 -25.29
N CYS A 150 8.00 -6.82 -24.24
CA CYS A 150 9.08 -7.80 -24.32
C CYS A 150 8.88 -8.88 -23.26
N VAL A 151 9.51 -10.03 -23.49
CA VAL A 151 9.75 -11.07 -22.49
C VAL A 151 11.26 -11.10 -22.24
N ASP A 152 11.64 -10.98 -20.99
CA ASP A 152 13.00 -11.14 -20.52
C ASP A 152 13.17 -12.52 -19.88
N GLU A 153 14.32 -13.15 -20.07
CA GLU A 153 14.57 -14.50 -19.52
C GLU A 153 14.48 -14.55 -17.99
N ASP A 154 14.82 -13.45 -17.29
CA ASP A 154 14.86 -13.37 -15.83
C ASP A 154 13.62 -12.70 -15.25
N PHE A 155 13.11 -11.68 -15.93
CA PHE A 155 12.00 -10.86 -15.45
C PHE A 155 10.63 -11.26 -16.00
N GLY A 156 10.59 -12.09 -17.05
CA GLY A 156 9.37 -12.40 -17.77
C GLY A 156 8.82 -11.18 -18.52
N PRO A 157 7.49 -11.07 -18.69
CA PRO A 157 6.88 -9.98 -19.44
C PRO A 157 7.09 -8.60 -18.80
N PHE A 158 7.54 -7.65 -19.60
CA PHE A 158 7.70 -6.25 -19.21
C PHE A 158 7.44 -5.33 -20.42
N PHE A 159 7.43 -4.01 -20.21
CA PHE A 159 7.48 -3.09 -21.36
C PHE A 159 8.40 -1.89 -21.13
N LEU A 160 9.00 -1.43 -22.22
CA LEU A 160 9.71 -0.16 -22.31
C LEU A 160 9.00 0.76 -23.30
N LYS A 161 8.47 1.87 -22.79
CA LYS A 161 7.72 2.85 -23.55
C LYS A 161 8.59 4.07 -23.84
N PHE A 162 8.83 4.42 -25.10
CA PHE A 162 9.52 5.64 -25.49
C PHE A 162 8.54 6.75 -25.91
N CYS A 163 8.87 8.00 -25.56
CA CYS A 163 8.33 9.20 -26.21
C CYS A 163 9.10 9.42 -27.51
N SER A 164 8.38 9.55 -28.64
CA SER A 164 9.03 9.81 -29.93
C SER A 164 9.56 11.24 -30.06
N TYR A 165 9.16 12.14 -29.17
CA TYR A 165 9.53 13.56 -29.20
C TYR A 165 10.60 13.89 -28.15
N PHE A 166 11.54 14.77 -28.50
CA PHE A 166 12.62 15.23 -27.63
C PHE A 166 12.09 15.85 -26.30
N PRO A 167 12.59 15.43 -25.11
CA PRO A 167 13.87 14.77 -24.85
C PRO A 167 13.82 13.23 -24.79
N TYR A 168 12.85 12.61 -25.47
CA TYR A 168 12.72 11.16 -25.62
C TYR A 168 12.62 10.41 -24.30
N ASN A 169 11.91 10.99 -23.32
CA ASN A 169 11.68 10.33 -22.04
C ASN A 169 10.94 8.99 -22.26
N ALA A 170 11.32 7.98 -21.49
CA ALA A 170 10.77 6.65 -21.54
C ALA A 170 10.14 6.23 -20.19
N LYS A 171 9.46 5.08 -20.18
CA LYS A 171 8.95 4.43 -18.98
C LYS A 171 9.20 2.94 -19.04
N LEU A 172 9.74 2.38 -17.97
CA LEU A 172 9.89 0.94 -17.80
C LEU A 172 8.82 0.45 -16.82
N CYS A 173 8.11 -0.61 -17.17
CA CYS A 173 7.19 -1.30 -16.27
C CYS A 173 7.58 -2.76 -16.16
N ILE A 174 7.77 -3.23 -14.93
CA ILE A 174 8.12 -4.62 -14.62
C ILE A 174 7.11 -5.23 -13.65
N ASN A 175 7.09 -6.57 -13.59
CA ASN A 175 6.30 -7.34 -12.65
C ASN A 175 7.19 -8.29 -11.83
N GLY A 176 7.27 -8.11 -10.52
CA GLY A 176 8.10 -8.93 -9.64
C GLY A 176 7.55 -10.33 -9.38
N ASN A 177 6.24 -10.56 -9.55
CA ASN A 177 5.70 -11.92 -9.54
C ASN A 177 6.16 -12.70 -10.77
N GLU A 178 6.21 -12.07 -11.95
CA GLU A 178 6.72 -12.72 -13.17
C GLU A 178 8.22 -13.00 -13.09
N TYR A 179 8.99 -12.08 -12.48
CA TYR A 179 10.38 -12.34 -12.09
C TYR A 179 10.47 -13.59 -11.19
N ALA A 180 9.68 -13.66 -10.12
CA ALA A 180 9.71 -14.81 -9.21
C ALA A 180 9.39 -16.14 -9.93
N LYS A 181 8.35 -16.16 -10.78
CA LYS A 181 8.00 -17.33 -11.61
C LYS A 181 9.15 -17.76 -12.52
N CYS A 182 9.84 -16.82 -13.18
CA CYS A 182 10.98 -17.14 -14.03
C CYS A 182 12.14 -17.73 -13.22
N GLN A 183 12.46 -17.14 -12.07
CA GLN A 183 13.54 -17.63 -11.22
C GLN A 183 13.25 -18.99 -10.59
N LEU A 184 12.01 -19.28 -10.22
CA LEU A 184 11.60 -20.62 -9.75
C LEU A 184 11.78 -21.66 -10.86
N ARG A 185 11.33 -21.37 -12.09
CA ARG A 185 11.53 -22.24 -13.26
C ARG A 185 13.02 -22.51 -13.50
N LYS A 186 13.86 -21.47 -13.51
CA LYS A 186 15.32 -21.61 -13.68
C LYS A 186 15.98 -22.47 -12.59
N ARG A 187 15.42 -22.50 -11.39
CA ARG A 187 15.91 -23.32 -10.26
C ARG A 187 15.28 -24.70 -10.18
N GLY A 188 14.35 -25.03 -11.09
CA GLY A 188 13.64 -26.32 -11.08
C GLY A 188 12.73 -26.52 -9.86
N ILE A 189 12.29 -25.45 -9.20
CA ILE A 189 11.40 -25.53 -8.03
C ILE A 189 9.95 -25.60 -8.53
N ALA A 190 9.21 -26.64 -8.16
CA ALA A 190 7.83 -26.78 -8.59
C ALA A 190 6.92 -25.72 -7.95
N PHE A 191 6.02 -25.13 -8.75
CA PHE A 191 5.03 -24.16 -8.29
C PHE A 191 3.81 -24.13 -9.21
N GLU A 192 2.67 -23.68 -8.68
CA GLU A 192 1.49 -23.34 -9.45
C GLU A 192 1.29 -21.82 -9.44
N ALA A 193 0.96 -21.24 -10.59
CA ALA A 193 0.82 -19.80 -10.74
C ALA A 193 -0.60 -19.32 -10.43
N LEU A 194 -0.71 -18.13 -9.81
CA LEU A 194 -1.91 -17.29 -9.88
C LEU A 194 -1.71 -16.24 -10.98
N ASP A 195 -2.80 -15.62 -11.46
CA ASP A 195 -2.68 -14.39 -12.22
C ASP A 195 -2.03 -13.35 -11.29
N ASN A 196 -0.82 -12.89 -11.62
CA ASN A 196 -0.06 -11.98 -10.79
C ASN A 196 0.22 -12.48 -9.34
N GLY A 197 0.58 -13.76 -9.18
CA GLY A 197 1.00 -14.36 -7.91
C GLY A 197 1.45 -15.83 -8.04
N ILE A 198 1.66 -16.50 -6.90
CA ILE A 198 1.97 -17.93 -6.78
C ILE A 198 0.90 -18.57 -5.90
N LEU A 199 0.30 -19.67 -6.36
CA LEU A 199 -0.73 -20.43 -5.65
C LEU A 199 -0.10 -21.43 -4.68
N SER A 200 0.83 -22.24 -5.18
CA SER A 200 1.55 -23.24 -4.39
C SER A 200 3.03 -23.23 -4.81
N CYS A 201 3.92 -23.61 -3.90
CA CYS A 201 5.36 -23.67 -4.16
C CYS A 201 5.98 -24.76 -3.29
N GLU A 202 6.79 -25.62 -3.89
CA GLU A 202 7.49 -26.72 -3.22
C GLU A 202 8.42 -26.19 -2.11
N ASP A 203 9.14 -25.09 -2.38
CA ASP A 203 9.97 -24.41 -1.39
C ASP A 203 9.53 -22.95 -1.19
N PRO A 204 8.61 -22.68 -0.23
CA PRO A 204 8.17 -21.33 0.11
C PRO A 204 9.30 -20.41 0.59
N LYS A 205 10.35 -20.96 1.23
CA LYS A 205 11.48 -20.15 1.72
C LYS A 205 12.34 -19.67 0.54
N ALA A 206 12.58 -20.54 -0.45
CA ALA A 206 13.25 -20.16 -1.68
C ALA A 206 12.44 -19.12 -2.47
N LEU A 207 11.11 -19.27 -2.56
CA LEU A 207 10.23 -18.25 -3.15
C LEU A 207 10.42 -16.88 -2.48
N GLN A 208 10.36 -16.83 -1.14
CA GLN A 208 10.52 -15.56 -0.43
C GLN A 208 11.92 -14.96 -0.66
N HIS A 209 12.98 -15.79 -0.63
CA HIS A 209 14.33 -15.33 -0.91
C HIS A 209 14.50 -14.76 -2.32
N ILE A 210 13.84 -15.35 -3.32
CA ILE A 210 13.81 -14.83 -4.70
C ILE A 210 13.13 -13.47 -4.74
N CYS A 211 11.97 -13.32 -4.12
CA CYS A 211 11.22 -12.06 -4.05
C CYS A 211 12.03 -10.96 -3.35
N ASP A 212 12.75 -11.30 -2.28
CA ASP A 212 13.65 -10.40 -1.54
C ASP A 212 14.87 -9.99 -2.35
N GLY A 213 15.38 -10.90 -3.19
CA GLY A 213 16.53 -10.67 -4.05
C GLY A 213 16.30 -9.71 -5.23
N LEU A 214 15.07 -9.27 -5.51
CA LEU A 214 14.79 -8.30 -6.58
C LEU A 214 15.18 -6.87 -6.14
N ASN A 215 16.35 -6.40 -6.59
CA ASN A 215 16.94 -5.13 -6.17
C ASN A 215 17.15 -4.14 -7.32
N ASP A 216 17.56 -2.93 -6.98
CA ASP A 216 17.82 -1.82 -7.91
C ASP A 216 18.88 -2.15 -8.95
N THR A 217 19.93 -2.90 -8.59
CA THR A 217 20.98 -3.33 -9.53
C THR A 217 20.43 -4.24 -10.63
N LYS A 218 19.61 -5.26 -10.28
CA LYS A 218 18.98 -6.14 -11.26
C LYS A 218 18.05 -5.37 -12.19
N ILE A 219 17.29 -4.42 -11.63
CA ILE A 219 16.35 -3.59 -12.39
C ILE A 219 17.08 -2.63 -13.35
N ASP A 220 18.17 -1.99 -12.92
CA ASP A 220 19.00 -1.21 -13.84
C ASP A 220 19.65 -2.11 -14.89
N GLY A 221 20.12 -3.31 -14.51
CA GLY A 221 20.66 -4.32 -15.43
C GLY A 221 19.69 -4.69 -16.56
N LEU A 222 18.43 -4.97 -16.22
CA LEU A 222 17.35 -5.16 -17.20
C LEU A 222 17.24 -3.96 -18.14
N LEU A 223 17.16 -2.75 -17.59
CA LEU A 223 17.05 -1.52 -18.38
C LEU A 223 18.26 -1.36 -19.34
N ARG A 224 19.49 -1.61 -18.87
CA ARG A 224 20.70 -1.52 -19.69
C ARG A 224 20.70 -2.56 -20.81
N LYS A 225 20.36 -3.82 -20.49
CA LYS A 225 20.28 -4.92 -21.47
C LYS A 225 19.35 -4.53 -22.63
N TRP A 226 18.15 -4.05 -22.31
CA TRP A 226 17.15 -3.75 -23.33
C TRP A 226 17.39 -2.42 -24.05
N LEU A 227 17.97 -1.41 -23.39
CA LEU A 227 18.43 -0.20 -24.09
C LEU A 227 19.54 -0.47 -25.10
N ALA A 228 20.34 -1.53 -24.91
CA ALA A 228 21.37 -1.93 -25.86
C ALA A 228 20.80 -2.69 -27.07
N ARG A 229 19.65 -3.35 -26.92
CA ARG A 229 19.03 -4.18 -27.97
C ARG A 229 17.96 -3.45 -28.79
N LEU A 230 17.26 -2.50 -28.18
CA LEU A 230 16.19 -1.75 -28.82
C LEU A 230 16.73 -0.51 -29.55
N PRO A 231 16.00 0.00 -30.56
CA PRO A 231 16.30 1.30 -31.17
C PRO A 231 16.46 2.39 -30.11
N HIS A 232 17.47 3.24 -30.26
CA HIS A 232 17.87 4.20 -29.24
C HIS A 232 17.98 5.61 -29.84
N PRO A 233 17.30 6.63 -29.30
CA PRO A 233 17.29 7.97 -29.90
C PRO A 233 18.63 8.70 -29.78
N PHE A 234 19.40 8.39 -28.72
CA PHE A 234 20.75 8.92 -28.52
C PHE A 234 21.79 7.96 -29.09
N ASP A 235 22.67 8.45 -29.96
CA ASP A 235 23.69 7.65 -30.61
C ASP A 235 24.89 7.41 -29.66
N ARG A 236 25.96 6.80 -30.18
CA ARG A 236 27.16 6.52 -29.39
C ARG A 236 27.82 7.80 -28.86
N SER A 237 27.91 8.85 -29.69
CA SER A 237 28.52 10.13 -29.32
C SER A 237 27.75 10.82 -28.21
N ASP A 238 26.42 10.85 -28.31
CA ASP A 238 25.56 11.37 -27.23
C ASP A 238 25.80 10.64 -25.89
N ARG A 239 25.89 9.31 -25.93
CA ARG A 239 26.05 8.49 -24.72
C ARG A 239 27.45 8.62 -24.11
N GLU A 240 28.48 8.78 -24.94
CA GLU A 240 29.85 9.07 -24.48
C GLU A 240 29.95 10.46 -23.85
N ALA A 241 29.20 11.45 -24.36
CA ALA A 241 29.05 12.78 -23.76
C ALA A 241 28.19 12.82 -22.48
N GLY A 242 27.72 11.67 -22.00
CA GLY A 242 26.98 11.56 -20.72
C GLY A 242 25.46 11.75 -20.83
N TYR A 243 24.88 11.83 -22.04
CA TYR A 243 23.42 11.84 -22.25
C TYR A 243 22.85 10.43 -22.15
N ARG A 244 22.95 9.83 -20.95
CA ARG A 244 22.52 8.46 -20.65
C ARG A 244 21.21 8.46 -19.86
N TYR A 245 20.39 7.46 -20.11
CA TYR A 245 19.17 7.25 -19.35
C TYR A 245 19.45 6.85 -17.90
N THR A 246 18.64 7.37 -17.00
CA THR A 246 18.56 6.99 -15.59
C THR A 246 17.11 6.65 -15.24
N ALA A 247 16.92 5.71 -14.32
CA ALA A 247 15.60 5.33 -13.83
C ALA A 247 15.27 6.00 -12.49
N SER A 248 14.00 6.37 -12.33
CA SER A 248 13.41 6.77 -11.05
C SER A 248 12.04 6.14 -10.86
N ILE A 249 11.68 5.84 -9.63
CA ILE A 249 10.43 5.22 -9.23
C ILE A 249 9.30 6.24 -9.44
N LEU A 250 8.40 5.93 -10.39
CA LEU A 250 7.16 6.66 -10.61
C LEU A 250 6.06 6.09 -9.71
N GLN A 251 5.94 4.76 -9.68
CA GLN A 251 5.00 4.03 -8.85
C GLN A 251 5.60 2.66 -8.51
N ALA A 252 5.45 2.20 -7.27
CA ALA A 252 5.83 0.87 -6.83
C ALA A 252 4.70 0.22 -6.03
N GLU A 253 4.36 -1.01 -6.36
CA GLU A 253 3.38 -1.82 -5.64
C GLU A 253 4.11 -2.91 -4.86
N PHE A 254 3.79 -3.03 -3.58
CA PHE A 254 4.34 -4.03 -2.66
C PHE A 254 3.20 -4.86 -2.11
N ALA A 255 3.28 -6.17 -2.26
CA ALA A 255 2.16 -7.03 -1.96
C ALA A 255 2.54 -8.17 -1.03
N LEU A 256 1.62 -8.47 -0.12
CA LEU A 256 1.57 -9.65 0.71
C LEU A 256 0.43 -10.52 0.20
N THR A 257 0.74 -11.73 -0.29
CA THR A 257 -0.25 -12.75 -0.66
C THR A 257 -0.25 -13.85 0.37
N GLN A 258 -1.44 -14.18 0.89
CA GLN A 258 -1.69 -15.32 1.76
C GLN A 258 -2.70 -16.24 1.07
N VAL A 259 -2.22 -17.36 0.54
CA VAL A 259 -3.05 -18.37 -0.12
C VAL A 259 -3.79 -19.16 0.94
N LEU A 260 -5.09 -19.36 0.73
CA LEU A 260 -5.98 -20.04 1.66
C LEU A 260 -6.19 -21.49 1.24
N ASP A 261 -6.37 -22.39 2.21
CA ASP A 261 -6.71 -23.80 2.00
C ASP A 261 -8.08 -23.98 1.31
N ARG A 262 -8.99 -23.01 1.48
CA ARG A 262 -10.33 -23.02 0.90
C ARG A 262 -10.86 -21.60 0.61
N PRO A 263 -11.62 -21.41 -0.49
CA PRO A 263 -12.22 -20.11 -0.83
C PRO A 263 -13.16 -19.51 0.23
N VAL A 264 -13.87 -20.35 0.99
CA VAL A 264 -14.86 -19.87 1.98
C VAL A 264 -14.19 -19.11 3.14
N SER A 265 -12.96 -19.47 3.52
CA SER A 265 -12.21 -18.79 4.57
C SER A 265 -11.93 -17.32 4.21
N GLY A 266 -11.66 -17.04 2.92
CA GLY A 266 -11.48 -15.67 2.45
C GLY A 266 -12.76 -14.84 2.51
N ARG A 267 -13.92 -15.45 2.25
CA ARG A 267 -15.22 -14.76 2.39
C ARG A 267 -15.50 -14.40 3.84
N ILE A 268 -15.29 -15.35 4.75
CA ILE A 268 -15.43 -15.14 6.20
C ILE A 268 -14.52 -14.00 6.66
N PHE A 269 -13.26 -13.99 6.22
CA PHE A 269 -12.32 -12.90 6.50
C PHE A 269 -12.89 -11.53 6.11
N PHE A 270 -13.34 -11.36 4.86
CA PHE A 270 -13.84 -10.06 4.40
C PHE A 270 -15.15 -9.64 5.07
N GLU A 271 -16.07 -10.58 5.32
CA GLU A 271 -17.31 -10.29 6.05
C GLU A 271 -17.04 -9.78 7.46
N GLN A 272 -16.04 -10.33 8.13
CA GLN A 272 -15.60 -9.88 9.44
C GLN A 272 -14.91 -8.50 9.31
N VAL A 273 -13.82 -8.40 8.54
CA VAL A 273 -13.00 -7.17 8.43
C VAL A 273 -13.84 -5.95 8.06
N ILE A 274 -14.77 -6.09 7.12
CA ILE A 274 -15.58 -4.95 6.66
C ILE A 274 -16.51 -4.44 7.75
N ARG A 275 -17.12 -5.33 8.55
CA ARG A 275 -18.01 -4.89 9.65
C ARG A 275 -17.30 -3.99 10.65
N GLU A 276 -16.00 -4.20 10.84
CA GLU A 276 -15.22 -3.59 11.91
C GLU A 276 -14.30 -2.45 11.47
N ASN A 277 -14.01 -2.32 10.17
CA ASN A 277 -12.95 -1.42 9.67
C ASN A 277 -13.45 -0.39 8.63
N LEU A 278 -14.74 -0.05 8.62
CA LEU A 278 -15.28 0.97 7.69
C LEU A 278 -14.64 2.35 7.87
N ASP A 279 -14.10 2.67 9.04
CA ASP A 279 -13.49 3.96 9.36
C ASP A 279 -11.94 3.96 9.37
N ILE A 280 -11.31 2.86 8.91
CA ILE A 280 -9.85 2.67 8.85
C ILE A 280 -9.06 3.69 8.04
N GLY A 281 -9.75 4.44 7.20
CA GLY A 281 -9.25 5.52 6.39
C GLY A 281 -9.33 6.90 7.04
N ARG A 282 -9.82 7.04 8.27
CA ARG A 282 -9.76 8.31 9.00
C ARG A 282 -8.30 8.68 9.32
N PRO A 283 -7.93 9.98 9.34
CA PRO A 283 -6.54 10.42 9.50
C PRO A 283 -5.80 9.77 10.68
N GLU A 284 -6.47 9.64 11.83
CA GLU A 284 -5.96 9.01 13.04
C GLU A 284 -5.69 7.51 12.90
N GLN A 285 -6.43 6.80 12.04
CA GLN A 285 -6.26 5.35 11.81
C GLN A 285 -5.18 5.10 10.77
N VAL A 286 -5.16 5.89 9.69
CA VAL A 286 -4.19 5.75 8.60
C VAL A 286 -2.75 6.01 9.08
N GLN A 287 -2.55 6.88 10.08
CA GLN A 287 -1.21 7.11 10.65
C GLN A 287 -0.59 5.86 11.29
N LEU A 288 -1.40 4.89 11.77
CA LEU A 288 -0.88 3.61 12.25
C LEU A 288 -0.35 2.77 11.10
N ILE A 289 -1.19 2.60 10.09
CA ILE A 289 -0.93 1.73 8.95
C ILE A 289 0.34 2.17 8.24
N PHE A 290 0.52 3.47 8.03
CA PHE A 290 1.70 4.01 7.37
C PHE A 290 2.83 4.41 8.34
N ASN A 291 2.61 4.34 9.65
CA ASN A 291 3.53 4.78 10.71
C ASN A 291 4.06 6.22 10.49
N ARG A 292 3.14 7.17 10.30
CA ARG A 292 3.46 8.59 10.04
C ARG A 292 2.52 9.52 10.77
N ARG A 293 3.06 10.56 11.41
CA ARG A 293 2.25 11.57 12.10
C ARG A 293 1.39 12.36 11.10
N VAL A 294 0.07 12.32 11.30
CA VAL A 294 -0.90 13.16 10.58
C VAL A 294 -1.41 14.25 11.53
N THR A 295 -1.47 15.49 11.05
CA THR A 295 -1.91 16.68 11.81
C THR A 295 -2.94 17.46 11.00
N ARG A 296 -3.64 18.43 11.62
CA ARG A 296 -4.55 19.35 10.89
C ARG A 296 -3.87 20.09 9.73
N ARG A 297 -2.55 20.24 9.74
CA ARG A 297 -1.78 20.91 8.67
C ARG A 297 -1.22 19.93 7.63
N THR A 298 -1.45 18.62 7.78
CA THR A 298 -0.93 17.62 6.83
C THR A 298 -1.80 17.62 5.58
N PRO A 299 -1.29 18.07 4.42
CA PRO A 299 -2.06 18.07 3.18
C PRO A 299 -2.24 16.64 2.67
N GLY A 300 -3.40 16.34 2.07
CA GLY A 300 -3.70 15.05 1.46
C GLY A 300 -5.10 14.55 1.77
N ARG A 301 -5.51 13.49 1.06
CA ARG A 301 -6.78 12.80 1.29
C ARG A 301 -6.52 11.50 2.05
N PHE A 302 -7.40 11.20 3.00
CA PHE A 302 -7.45 9.96 3.77
C PHE A 302 -8.89 9.44 3.72
N ARG A 303 -9.11 8.18 3.32
CA ARG A 303 -10.46 7.58 3.28
C ARG A 303 -10.41 6.05 3.17
N THR A 304 -11.49 5.40 3.60
CA THR A 304 -11.80 4.00 3.32
C THR A 304 -12.74 3.93 2.12
N ARG A 305 -12.59 2.91 1.28
CA ARG A 305 -13.62 2.53 0.30
C ARG A 305 -13.81 1.03 0.32
N VAL A 306 -15.05 0.59 0.45
CA VAL A 306 -15.46 -0.79 0.19
C VAL A 306 -16.03 -0.83 -1.22
N ILE A 307 -15.47 -1.67 -2.08
CA ILE A 307 -15.99 -1.90 -3.44
C ILE A 307 -16.40 -3.35 -3.53
N THR A 308 -17.64 -3.57 -3.96
CA THR A 308 -18.17 -4.89 -4.30
C THR A 308 -17.96 -5.12 -5.79
N GLU A 309 -17.13 -6.10 -6.15
CA GLU A 309 -16.93 -6.54 -7.54
C GLU A 309 -17.45 -7.98 -7.64
N GLY A 310 -18.65 -8.16 -8.21
CA GLY A 310 -19.37 -9.43 -8.13
C GLY A 310 -19.81 -9.74 -6.69
N VAL A 311 -19.36 -10.87 -6.12
CA VAL A 311 -19.69 -11.37 -4.76
C VAL A 311 -18.54 -11.14 -3.75
N THR A 312 -17.43 -10.54 -4.20
CA THR A 312 -16.21 -10.39 -3.39
C THR A 312 -16.00 -8.92 -3.06
N HIS A 313 -15.85 -8.63 -1.77
CA HIS A 313 -15.56 -7.28 -1.31
C HIS A 313 -14.06 -6.97 -1.39
N SER A 314 -13.72 -5.71 -1.64
CA SER A 314 -12.36 -5.19 -1.51
C SER A 314 -12.32 -3.96 -0.61
N LEU A 315 -11.30 -3.91 0.25
CA LEU A 315 -11.03 -2.80 1.16
C LEU A 315 -9.91 -1.92 0.58
N HIS A 316 -10.15 -0.61 0.52
CA HIS A 316 -9.16 0.36 0.06
C HIS A 316 -8.92 1.39 1.15
N VAL A 317 -7.66 1.62 1.49
CA VAL A 317 -7.23 2.62 2.47
C VAL A 317 -6.30 3.61 1.78
N ASP A 318 -6.75 4.86 1.59
CA ASP A 318 -5.97 5.90 0.91
C ASP A 318 -5.11 6.70 1.93
N TYR A 319 -3.81 6.90 1.63
CA TYR A 319 -2.89 7.78 2.34
C TYR A 319 -2.19 8.72 1.36
N LYS A 320 -2.64 9.98 1.29
CA LYS A 320 -2.12 10.97 0.33
C LYS A 320 -2.21 10.44 -1.11
N ARG A 321 -1.07 10.21 -1.79
CA ARG A 321 -1.01 9.63 -3.14
C ARG A 321 -0.78 8.13 -3.13
N SER A 322 -0.60 7.53 -1.96
CA SER A 322 -0.44 6.08 -1.79
C SER A 322 -1.75 5.44 -1.35
N ARG A 323 -1.91 4.14 -1.56
CA ARG A 323 -3.11 3.39 -1.16
C ARG A 323 -2.76 1.97 -0.78
N ILE A 324 -3.53 1.38 0.13
CA ILE A 324 -3.57 -0.06 0.34
C ILE A 324 -4.85 -0.60 -0.27
N LYS A 325 -4.75 -1.71 -1.00
CA LYS A 325 -5.89 -2.48 -1.50
C LYS A 325 -5.80 -3.89 -0.94
N GLN A 326 -6.85 -4.33 -0.25
CA GLN A 326 -7.00 -5.69 0.24
C GLN A 326 -8.21 -6.36 -0.45
N TYR A 327 -8.03 -7.56 -1.00
CA TYR A 327 -9.07 -8.24 -1.78
C TYR A 327 -8.81 -9.75 -1.87
N HIS A 328 -9.85 -10.52 -2.19
CA HIS A 328 -9.75 -11.96 -2.43
C HIS A 328 -9.34 -12.21 -3.89
N LYS A 329 -8.07 -12.54 -4.11
CA LYS A 329 -7.49 -12.81 -5.41
C LYS A 329 -7.93 -14.18 -5.89
N GLU A 330 -8.65 -14.20 -7.03
CA GLU A 330 -9.14 -15.42 -7.70
C GLU A 330 -9.98 -16.36 -6.83
N GLY A 331 -10.48 -15.88 -5.70
CA GLY A 331 -11.16 -16.73 -4.73
C GLY A 331 -10.23 -17.70 -3.98
N GLN A 332 -8.91 -17.56 -4.10
CA GLN A 332 -7.91 -18.49 -3.55
C GLN A 332 -7.00 -17.83 -2.51
N ALA A 333 -6.70 -16.54 -2.65
CA ALA A 333 -5.71 -15.88 -1.80
C ALA A 333 -6.17 -14.52 -1.28
N LEU A 334 -5.88 -14.21 -0.03
CA LEU A 334 -5.96 -12.85 0.51
C LEU A 334 -4.75 -12.05 0.02
N ARG A 335 -4.98 -10.97 -0.72
CA ARG A 335 -3.91 -10.07 -1.16
C ARG A 335 -4.05 -8.70 -0.54
N THR A 336 -3.04 -8.30 0.23
CA THR A 336 -2.89 -6.94 0.78
C THR A 336 -1.75 -6.24 0.05
N GLN A 337 -2.07 -5.18 -0.69
CA GLN A 337 -1.12 -4.49 -1.58
C GLN A 337 -1.04 -3.01 -1.27
N THR A 338 0.16 -2.51 -0.97
CA THR A 338 0.46 -1.07 -0.90
C THR A 338 0.97 -0.56 -2.24
N THR A 339 0.23 0.36 -2.87
CA THR A 339 0.72 1.15 -4.02
C THR A 339 1.27 2.49 -3.53
N ILE A 340 2.55 2.76 -3.81
CA ILE A 340 3.19 4.06 -3.56
C ILE A 340 3.31 4.82 -4.90
N ASN A 341 2.51 5.87 -5.09
CA ASN A 341 2.57 6.73 -6.29
C ASN A 341 3.44 7.98 -6.10
N ASP A 342 3.82 8.32 -4.86
CA ASP A 342 4.77 9.40 -4.60
C ASP A 342 5.64 9.07 -3.39
N THR A 343 6.92 8.78 -3.66
CA THR A 343 7.91 8.43 -2.62
C THR A 343 8.09 9.55 -1.59
N ARG A 344 7.82 10.80 -1.98
CA ARG A 344 7.97 11.98 -1.12
C ARG A 344 6.91 12.04 -0.03
N ASP A 345 5.80 11.32 -0.16
CA ASP A 345 4.79 11.19 0.90
C ASP A 345 5.40 10.61 2.19
N PHE A 346 6.51 9.87 2.04
CA PHE A 346 7.28 9.23 3.10
C PHE A 346 8.65 9.89 3.37
N GLY A 347 8.96 11.02 2.72
CA GLY A 347 10.26 11.68 2.84
C GLY A 347 11.40 10.95 2.12
N VAL A 348 11.08 10.05 1.19
CA VAL A 348 12.06 9.23 0.46
C VAL A 348 12.24 9.77 -0.96
N GLY A 349 13.48 9.82 -1.46
CA GLY A 349 13.78 10.25 -2.83
C GLY A 349 13.27 9.25 -3.89
N ARG A 350 13.23 9.66 -5.17
CA ARG A 350 12.67 8.82 -6.27
C ARG A 350 13.67 7.92 -6.97
N LEU A 351 14.97 8.04 -6.71
CA LEU A 351 15.98 7.21 -7.40
C LEU A 351 15.86 5.73 -7.02
N LEU A 352 16.25 4.83 -7.92
CA LEU A 352 16.17 3.38 -7.71
C LEU A 352 16.89 2.92 -6.43
N LYS A 353 18.01 3.55 -6.05
CA LYS A 353 18.73 3.26 -4.79
C LYS A 353 17.88 3.36 -3.52
N ASN A 354 16.73 4.03 -3.59
CA ASN A 354 15.80 4.16 -2.45
C ASN A 354 14.74 3.04 -2.42
N LEU A 355 14.75 2.11 -3.37
CA LEU A 355 13.83 0.97 -3.42
C LEU A 355 13.81 0.15 -2.12
N PRO A 356 14.95 -0.16 -1.46
CA PRO A 356 14.93 -0.94 -0.21
C PRO A 356 14.09 -0.27 0.89
N GLU A 357 14.19 1.05 1.05
CA GLU A 357 13.42 1.78 2.06
C GLU A 357 11.92 1.82 1.70
N LEU A 358 11.58 1.98 0.43
CA LEU A 358 10.18 1.93 -0.02
C LEU A 358 9.56 0.54 0.16
N ARG A 359 10.32 -0.52 -0.13
CA ARG A 359 9.93 -1.91 0.12
C ARG A 359 9.64 -2.13 1.59
N ARG A 360 10.55 -1.70 2.48
CA ARG A 360 10.36 -1.78 3.94
C ARG A 360 9.09 -1.04 4.38
N ILE A 361 8.83 0.16 3.85
CA ILE A 361 7.62 0.93 4.18
C ILE A 361 6.35 0.22 3.69
N GLY A 362 6.32 -0.22 2.43
CA GLY A 362 5.14 -0.82 1.81
C GLY A 362 4.76 -2.16 2.43
N LEU A 363 5.72 -3.07 2.61
CA LEU A 363 5.46 -4.37 3.22
C LEU A 363 5.08 -4.24 4.69
N ALA A 364 5.76 -3.38 5.45
CA ALA A 364 5.39 -3.14 6.84
C ALA A 364 4.02 -2.47 6.98
N ALA A 365 3.55 -1.69 5.98
CA ALA A 365 2.20 -1.15 5.99
C ALA A 365 1.14 -2.24 5.73
N ASN A 366 1.43 -3.21 4.86
CA ASN A 366 0.58 -4.39 4.66
C ASN A 366 0.45 -5.20 5.96
N ARG A 367 1.57 -5.49 6.64
CA ARG A 367 1.58 -6.23 7.91
C ARG A 367 0.82 -5.51 9.02
N ARG A 368 1.07 -4.20 9.21
CA ARG A 368 0.36 -3.39 10.20
C ARG A 368 -1.15 -3.37 9.98
N LEU A 369 -1.60 -3.36 8.72
CA LEU A 369 -3.04 -3.44 8.43
C LEU A 369 -3.61 -4.77 8.94
N LEU A 370 -2.98 -5.90 8.60
CA LEU A 370 -3.42 -7.22 9.06
C LEU A 370 -3.37 -7.35 10.60
N GLU A 371 -2.32 -6.83 11.25
CA GLU A 371 -2.21 -6.84 12.71
C GLU A 371 -3.37 -6.06 13.37
N ILE A 372 -3.73 -4.89 12.82
CA ILE A 372 -4.87 -4.10 13.31
C ILE A 372 -6.18 -4.87 13.12
N GLU A 373 -6.37 -5.51 11.96
CA GLU A 373 -7.55 -6.31 11.66
C GLU A 373 -7.66 -7.52 12.60
N GLN A 374 -6.56 -8.24 12.85
CA GLN A 374 -6.51 -9.35 13.81
C GLN A 374 -6.91 -8.90 15.21
N ILE A 375 -6.28 -7.84 15.73
CA ILE A 375 -6.53 -7.38 17.11
C ILE A 375 -7.95 -6.82 17.26
N SER A 376 -8.45 -6.14 16.22
CA SER A 376 -9.85 -5.69 16.15
C SER A 376 -10.82 -6.86 16.33
N HIS A 377 -10.59 -8.00 15.66
CA HIS A 377 -11.52 -9.13 15.67
C HIS A 377 -11.35 -10.10 16.84
N ASP A 378 -10.14 -10.28 17.36
CA ASP A 378 -9.85 -11.24 18.44
C ASP A 378 -9.42 -10.54 19.74
N CYS A 379 -10.33 -9.71 20.25
CA CYS A 379 -10.16 -9.05 21.54
C CYS A 379 -10.66 -9.90 22.71
N ALA A 380 -10.91 -11.21 22.55
CA ALA A 380 -11.36 -12.06 23.64
C ALA A 380 -10.36 -12.04 24.81
N LEU A 381 -10.89 -11.93 26.02
CA LEU A 381 -10.13 -12.04 27.27
C LEU A 381 -10.51 -13.35 27.96
N GLY A 382 -9.51 -14.06 28.47
CA GLY A 382 -9.76 -15.19 29.37
C GLY A 382 -10.45 -14.72 30.65
N GLU A 383 -11.28 -15.59 31.24
CA GLU A 383 -12.05 -15.26 32.44
C GLU A 383 -11.15 -14.80 33.59
N ASP A 384 -10.06 -15.51 33.86
CA ASP A 384 -9.11 -15.14 34.92
C ASP A 384 -8.52 -13.75 34.72
N ALA A 385 -8.13 -13.42 33.48
CA ALA A 385 -7.61 -12.10 33.15
C ALA A 385 -8.68 -11.01 33.35
N PHE A 386 -9.93 -11.29 32.95
CA PHE A 386 -11.04 -10.39 33.17
C PHE A 386 -11.32 -10.18 34.67
N GLN A 387 -11.40 -11.26 35.46
CA GLN A 387 -11.64 -11.22 36.90
C GLN A 387 -10.52 -10.52 37.66
N HIS A 388 -9.26 -10.72 37.24
CA HIS A 388 -8.12 -10.02 37.80
C HIS A 388 -8.28 -8.50 37.68
N LEU A 389 -8.73 -8.01 36.53
CA LEU A 389 -8.97 -6.58 36.32
C LEU A 389 -10.15 -6.04 37.14
N GLN A 390 -11.10 -6.88 37.59
CA GLN A 390 -12.24 -6.48 38.43
C GLN A 390 -11.88 -6.26 39.90
N ARG A 391 -10.71 -6.71 40.36
CA ARG A 391 -10.33 -6.71 41.79
C ARG A 391 -9.09 -5.84 42.04
N PRO A 392 -9.01 -5.12 43.17
CA PRO A 392 -7.77 -4.46 43.55
C PRO A 392 -6.67 -5.50 43.74
N SER A 393 -5.46 -5.18 43.29
CA SER A 393 -4.31 -6.07 43.42
C SER A 393 -3.10 -5.32 43.98
N GLN A 394 -2.08 -6.07 44.38
CA GLN A 394 -0.79 -5.54 44.81
C GLN A 394 0.28 -6.04 43.84
N ILE A 395 0.95 -5.12 43.18
CA ILE A 395 1.95 -5.40 42.14
C ILE A 395 3.23 -4.69 42.55
N ASP A 396 4.33 -5.44 42.69
CA ASP A 396 5.64 -4.92 43.14
C ASP A 396 5.55 -4.08 44.42
N GLY A 397 4.80 -4.57 45.42
CA GLY A 397 4.56 -3.89 46.69
C GLY A 397 3.59 -2.70 46.60
N GLN A 398 3.11 -2.33 45.42
CA GLN A 398 2.22 -1.20 45.19
C GLN A 398 0.77 -1.64 45.03
N ARG A 399 -0.15 -1.06 45.80
CA ARG A 399 -1.59 -1.27 45.62
C ARG A 399 -2.09 -0.58 44.35
N VAL A 400 -2.84 -1.32 43.53
CA VAL A 400 -3.50 -0.83 42.31
C VAL A 400 -5.01 -1.11 42.39
N SER A 401 -5.82 -0.17 41.89
CA SER A 401 -7.28 -0.28 41.91
C SER A 401 -7.81 -1.03 40.68
N ALA A 402 -8.86 -1.82 40.89
CA ALA A 402 -9.57 -2.57 39.87
C ALA A 402 -10.10 -1.71 38.72
N LEU A 403 -9.88 -2.11 37.46
CA LEU A 403 -10.59 -1.60 36.27
C LEU A 403 -11.97 -2.26 36.15
N ARG A 404 -12.91 -1.76 36.96
CA ARG A 404 -14.27 -2.28 37.00
C ARG A 404 -14.95 -2.16 35.65
N PHE A 405 -15.44 -3.27 35.12
CA PHE A 405 -16.18 -3.29 33.87
C PHE A 405 -17.51 -2.55 34.02
N GLY A 406 -17.82 -1.68 33.07
CA GLY A 406 -19.01 -0.82 33.08
C GLY A 406 -18.87 0.50 33.86
N ASP A 407 -17.81 0.68 34.66
CA ASP A 407 -17.51 1.98 35.28
C ASP A 407 -17.24 3.04 34.21
N ALA A 408 -17.89 4.20 34.32
CA ALA A 408 -17.84 5.25 33.30
C ALA A 408 -16.42 5.79 33.08
N ASN A 409 -15.63 5.92 34.15
CA ASN A 409 -14.25 6.39 34.04
C ASN A 409 -13.34 5.32 33.41
N THR A 410 -13.52 4.06 33.78
CA THR A 410 -12.81 2.91 33.20
C THR A 410 -13.12 2.77 31.70
N GLN A 411 -14.39 2.86 31.31
CA GLN A 411 -14.81 2.85 29.91
C GLN A 411 -14.22 4.05 29.14
N ALA A 412 -14.28 5.25 29.72
CA ALA A 412 -13.75 6.44 29.08
C ALA A 412 -12.22 6.39 28.92
N ILE A 413 -11.46 5.92 29.92
CA ILE A 413 -10.01 5.85 29.81
C ILE A 413 -9.56 4.78 28.83
N LEU A 414 -10.22 3.61 28.82
CA LEU A 414 -9.93 2.54 27.86
C LEU A 414 -10.30 2.96 26.43
N ASN A 415 -11.42 3.66 26.25
CA ASN A 415 -11.77 4.24 24.96
C ASN A 415 -10.78 5.33 24.53
N ALA A 416 -10.34 6.18 25.47
CA ALA A 416 -9.36 7.23 25.19
C ALA A 416 -8.02 6.66 24.71
N VAL A 417 -7.52 5.57 25.31
CA VAL A 417 -6.25 4.96 24.87
C VAL A 417 -6.36 4.23 23.53
N LEU A 418 -7.57 3.80 23.14
CA LEU A 418 -7.85 3.25 21.80
C LEU A 418 -7.89 4.30 20.70
N MET A 419 -7.85 5.60 21.03
CA MET A 419 -7.73 6.63 20.01
C MET A 419 -6.48 6.34 19.17
N PHE A 420 -6.68 6.10 17.88
CA PHE A 420 -5.65 5.59 16.98
C PHE A 420 -4.39 6.49 16.92
N VAL A 421 -4.53 7.78 17.26
CA VAL A 421 -3.40 8.70 17.44
C VAL A 421 -2.38 8.18 18.46
N PHE A 422 -2.87 7.55 19.52
CA PHE A 422 -2.13 7.09 20.69
C PHE A 422 -1.51 5.71 20.48
N VAL A 423 -2.18 4.85 19.71
CA VAL A 423 -1.63 3.54 19.33
C VAL A 423 -0.36 3.71 18.46
N ALA A 424 -0.29 4.75 17.61
CA ALA A 424 0.77 4.86 16.59
C ALA A 424 2.07 5.48 17.10
N SER A 425 1.93 6.52 17.92
CA SER A 425 3.05 7.37 18.34
C SER A 425 3.25 7.33 19.85
N GLY A 426 2.45 6.55 20.55
CA GLY A 426 2.24 6.70 21.98
C GLY A 426 1.54 8.01 22.33
N PHE A 427 1.30 8.21 23.62
CA PHE A 427 0.57 9.34 24.17
C PHE A 427 1.22 9.87 25.43
N THR A 428 1.08 11.16 25.69
CA THR A 428 1.52 11.80 26.93
C THR A 428 0.35 11.95 27.91
N ASN A 429 0.66 12.29 29.16
CA ASN A 429 -0.35 12.69 30.15
C ASN A 429 -1.27 13.80 29.60
N LYS A 430 -0.70 14.82 28.95
CA LYS A 430 -1.47 15.92 28.37
C LYS A 430 -2.44 15.45 27.29
N ASP A 431 -1.98 14.57 26.40
CA ASP A 431 -2.79 14.07 25.29
C ASP A 431 -3.99 13.26 25.80
N LEU A 432 -3.73 12.31 26.71
CA LEU A 432 -4.76 11.41 27.23
C LEU A 432 -5.79 12.16 28.09
N ARG A 433 -5.34 13.13 28.89
CA ARG A 433 -6.21 13.98 29.71
C ARG A 433 -7.21 14.77 28.89
N GLN A 434 -6.79 15.28 27.71
CA GLN A 434 -7.67 16.02 26.81
C GLN A 434 -8.78 15.10 26.26
N GLN A 435 -8.44 13.88 25.86
CA GLN A 435 -9.43 12.92 25.33
C GLN A 435 -10.36 12.39 26.42
N LEU A 436 -9.82 12.07 27.60
CA LEU A 436 -10.61 11.62 28.74
C LEU A 436 -11.66 12.67 29.14
N ALA A 437 -11.29 13.96 29.11
CA ALA A 437 -12.22 15.04 29.40
C ALA A 437 -13.39 15.06 28.41
N VAL A 438 -13.11 14.95 27.11
CA VAL A 438 -14.15 14.90 26.07
C VAL A 438 -15.09 13.71 26.28
N LEU A 439 -14.55 12.51 26.53
CA LEU A 439 -15.35 11.29 26.71
C LEU A 439 -16.20 11.31 27.99
N LEU A 440 -15.77 12.03 29.02
CA LEU A 440 -16.53 12.23 30.26
C LEU A 440 -17.46 13.45 30.20
N GLY A 441 -17.54 14.18 29.08
CA GLY A 441 -18.33 15.40 28.96
C GLY A 441 -17.82 16.57 29.81
N LYS A 442 -16.52 16.59 30.12
CA LYS A 442 -15.85 17.60 30.96
C LYS A 442 -14.89 18.47 30.15
N ARG A 443 -14.54 19.64 30.67
CA ARG A 443 -13.46 20.48 30.16
C ARG A 443 -12.11 19.92 30.61
N SER A 444 -11.07 20.11 29.80
CA SER A 444 -9.75 19.55 30.09
C SER A 444 -9.13 20.07 31.40
N ASN A 445 -9.49 21.27 31.87
CA ASN A 445 -9.02 21.83 33.14
C ASN A 445 -9.68 21.19 34.36
N GLU A 446 -10.80 20.48 34.20
CA GLU A 446 -11.47 19.75 35.29
C GLU A 446 -10.83 18.40 35.61
N ILE A 447 -9.98 17.89 34.71
CA ILE A 447 -9.15 16.72 34.97
C ILE A 447 -7.75 17.22 35.36
N SER A 448 -7.37 16.97 36.61
CA SER A 448 -6.06 17.39 37.11
C SER A 448 -4.92 16.52 36.52
N PRO A 449 -3.71 17.09 36.32
CA PRO A 449 -2.55 16.30 35.92
C PRO A 449 -2.24 15.15 36.89
N GLY A 450 -2.45 15.36 38.20
CA GLY A 450 -2.25 14.34 39.23
C GLY A 450 -3.20 13.15 39.10
N ARG A 451 -4.49 13.40 38.80
CA ARG A 451 -5.45 12.33 38.50
C ARG A 451 -5.02 11.52 37.27
N MET A 452 -4.53 12.19 36.23
CA MET A 452 -4.03 11.49 35.05
C MET A 452 -2.74 10.70 35.34
N SER A 453 -1.85 11.22 36.19
CA SER A 453 -0.67 10.46 36.65
C SER A 453 -1.05 9.19 37.41
N TYR A 454 -2.12 9.25 38.22
CA TYR A 454 -2.68 8.08 38.89
C TYR A 454 -3.20 7.04 37.89
N GLU A 455 -4.01 7.43 36.90
CA GLU A 455 -4.54 6.51 35.89
C GLU A 455 -3.42 5.91 35.02
N LEU A 456 -2.43 6.71 34.61
CA LEU A 456 -1.27 6.20 33.87
C LEU A 456 -0.46 5.18 34.69
N ARG A 457 -0.24 5.45 35.98
CA ARG A 457 0.42 4.51 36.89
C ARG A 457 -0.39 3.23 37.01
N ARG A 458 -1.71 3.33 37.17
CA ARG A 458 -2.64 2.20 37.29
C ARG A 458 -2.60 1.32 36.04
N LEU A 459 -2.75 1.89 34.85
CA LEU A 459 -2.66 1.15 33.59
C LEU A 459 -1.29 0.49 33.39
N ARG A 460 -0.20 1.14 33.85
CA ARG A 460 1.15 0.59 33.75
C ARG A 460 1.38 -0.58 34.70
N LEU A 461 0.91 -0.47 35.96
CA LEU A 461 1.02 -1.55 36.93
C LEU A 461 0.23 -2.78 36.47
N LEU A 462 -0.94 -2.59 35.85
CA LEU A 462 -1.74 -3.65 35.26
C LEU A 462 -1.20 -4.16 33.91
N GLY A 463 0.00 -3.75 33.49
CA GLY A 463 0.63 -4.23 32.25
C GLY A 463 -0.04 -3.76 30.95
N LEU A 464 -1.08 -2.91 31.01
CA LEU A 464 -1.83 -2.49 29.83
C LEU A 464 -1.09 -1.43 29.00
N ILE A 465 -0.23 -0.64 29.65
CA ILE A 465 0.59 0.35 28.96
C ILE A 465 2.02 0.27 29.46
N GLU A 466 2.95 0.68 28.61
CA GLU A 466 4.35 0.83 28.98
C GLU A 466 4.89 2.22 28.63
N ARG A 467 5.85 2.70 29.40
CA ARG A 467 6.49 4.00 29.17
C ARG A 467 7.66 3.82 28.21
N LEU A 468 7.68 4.64 27.16
CA LEU A 468 8.79 4.64 26.20
C LEU A 468 10.06 5.19 26.85
N PRO A 469 11.20 4.48 26.77
CA PRO A 469 12.46 4.90 27.38
C PRO A 469 12.85 6.31 26.97
N LYS A 470 13.39 7.09 27.92
CA LYS A 470 13.86 8.47 27.72
C LYS A 470 12.80 9.46 27.22
N THR A 471 11.50 9.15 27.37
CA THR A 471 10.42 10.06 27.00
C THR A 471 9.33 10.16 28.08
N HIS A 472 8.41 11.11 27.92
CA HIS A 472 7.16 11.19 28.69
C HIS A 472 5.97 10.53 27.97
N ARG A 473 6.26 9.65 27.00
CA ARG A 473 5.24 8.95 26.20
C ARG A 473 5.01 7.54 26.73
N TYR A 474 3.78 7.09 26.58
CA TYR A 474 3.33 5.74 26.86
C TYR A 474 2.79 5.11 25.58
N ARG A 475 2.86 3.78 25.46
CA ARG A 475 2.18 3.02 24.41
C ARG A 475 1.38 1.88 25.02
N LEU A 476 0.31 1.46 24.35
CA LEU A 476 -0.42 0.25 24.72
C LEU A 476 0.48 -0.98 24.50
N THR A 477 0.38 -1.93 25.43
CA THR A 477 0.88 -3.30 25.20
C THR A 477 -0.15 -4.07 24.37
N ASN A 478 0.22 -5.24 23.85
CA ASN A 478 -0.73 -6.11 23.14
C ASN A 478 -1.92 -6.50 24.04
N GLU A 479 -1.64 -6.81 25.31
CA GLU A 479 -2.67 -7.11 26.32
C GLU A 479 -3.54 -5.90 26.61
N GLY A 480 -2.94 -4.70 26.74
CA GLY A 480 -3.68 -3.46 26.92
C GLY A 480 -4.62 -3.13 25.78
N LEU A 481 -4.16 -3.34 24.54
CA LEU A 481 -4.96 -3.12 23.35
C LEU A 481 -6.15 -4.10 23.28
N ARG A 482 -5.91 -5.40 23.48
CA ARG A 482 -6.98 -6.41 23.56
C ARG A 482 -7.97 -6.09 24.67
N THR A 483 -7.48 -5.75 25.87
CA THR A 483 -8.30 -5.41 27.04
C THR A 483 -9.18 -4.20 26.76
N ALA A 484 -8.59 -3.11 26.25
CA ALA A 484 -9.32 -1.89 25.97
C ALA A 484 -10.38 -2.14 24.88
N MET A 485 -10.04 -2.90 23.83
CA MET A 485 -11.01 -3.27 22.79
C MET A 485 -12.14 -4.13 23.34
N PHE A 486 -11.84 -5.15 24.15
CA PHE A 486 -12.85 -5.99 24.79
C PHE A 486 -13.82 -5.14 25.62
N TYR A 487 -13.29 -4.37 26.57
CA TYR A 487 -14.09 -3.56 27.49
C TYR A 487 -15.01 -2.60 26.75
N THR A 488 -14.47 -1.90 25.77
CA THR A 488 -15.21 -0.84 25.07
C THR A 488 -16.18 -1.41 24.04
N ARG A 489 -15.85 -2.51 23.34
CA ARG A 489 -16.74 -3.13 22.36
C ARG A 489 -17.89 -3.86 23.01
N VAL A 490 -17.63 -4.72 23.99
CA VAL A 490 -18.70 -5.44 24.73
C VAL A 490 -19.64 -4.41 25.36
N TYR A 491 -19.09 -3.38 26.01
CA TYR A 491 -19.93 -2.35 26.60
C TYR A 491 -20.72 -1.55 25.55
N SER A 492 -20.09 -1.07 24.48
CA SER A 492 -20.76 -0.20 23.50
C SER A 492 -21.73 -0.91 22.55
N ARG A 493 -21.53 -2.20 22.29
CA ARG A 493 -22.29 -2.96 21.28
C ARG A 493 -23.25 -3.98 21.84
N ILE A 494 -22.99 -4.49 23.04
CA ILE A 494 -23.86 -5.47 23.69
C ILE A 494 -24.64 -4.76 24.79
N LEU A 495 -23.93 -4.24 25.80
CA LEU A 495 -24.60 -3.70 26.98
C LEU A 495 -25.31 -2.39 26.70
N ARG A 496 -24.65 -1.40 26.11
CA ARG A 496 -25.22 -0.07 25.90
C ARG A 496 -26.49 -0.11 25.05
N PRO A 497 -26.58 -0.86 23.92
CA PRO A 497 -27.81 -0.93 23.14
C PRO A 497 -28.95 -1.62 23.91
N VAL A 498 -28.66 -2.64 24.71
CA VAL A 498 -29.65 -3.32 25.57
C VAL A 498 -30.12 -2.40 26.70
N MET A 499 -29.25 -1.54 27.22
CA MET A 499 -29.55 -0.57 28.30
C MET A 499 -30.07 0.78 27.79
N ALA A 500 -30.02 1.05 26.48
CA ALA A 500 -30.41 2.32 25.87
C ALA A 500 -31.92 2.62 25.78
N PRO A 501 -32.86 1.66 25.82
CA PRO A 501 -34.27 2.01 25.92
C PRO A 501 -34.49 2.84 27.19
N PRO A 502 -35.21 3.97 27.14
CA PRO A 502 -35.65 4.62 28.35
C PRO A 502 -36.51 3.60 29.08
N VAL A 503 -36.03 3.06 30.19
CA VAL A 503 -36.87 2.29 31.11
C VAL A 503 -37.93 3.29 31.57
N PRO A 504 -39.20 3.21 31.12
CA PRO A 504 -40.22 3.94 31.81
C PRO A 504 -40.25 3.34 33.22
N VAL A 505 -40.61 4.14 34.22
CA VAL A 505 -40.80 3.68 35.61
C VAL A 505 -41.86 2.55 35.70
N THR A 506 -42.47 2.16 34.58
CA THR A 506 -43.32 0.99 34.37
C THR A 506 -42.68 0.03 33.35
N PRO A 507 -42.58 -1.28 33.63
CA PRO A 507 -41.96 -2.24 32.73
C PRO A 507 -42.87 -2.46 31.51
N THR A 508 -42.66 -1.69 30.45
CA THR A 508 -43.16 -2.10 29.13
C THR A 508 -42.19 -3.15 28.61
N SER A 509 -42.65 -4.39 28.55
CA SER A 509 -41.95 -5.50 27.92
C SER A 509 -41.66 -5.15 26.46
N SER A 510 -40.49 -4.55 26.21
CA SER A 510 -39.97 -4.37 24.87
C SER A 510 -39.69 -5.76 24.30
N GLN A 511 -40.69 -6.33 23.62
CA GLN A 511 -40.56 -7.63 22.95
C GLN A 511 -39.38 -7.63 21.97
N ALA A 512 -38.98 -6.46 21.44
CA ALA A 512 -37.81 -6.32 20.58
C ALA A 512 -36.49 -6.51 21.36
N ALA A 513 -36.33 -5.88 22.53
CA ALA A 513 -35.15 -6.07 23.37
C ALA A 513 -35.07 -7.50 23.90
N LEU A 514 -36.21 -8.08 24.29
CA LEU A 514 -36.28 -9.48 24.74
C LEU A 514 -35.90 -10.45 23.61
N ARG A 515 -36.38 -10.23 22.37
CA ARG A 515 -36.01 -11.03 21.21
C ARG A 515 -34.52 -10.89 20.86
N GLN A 516 -33.94 -9.70 20.99
CA GLN A 516 -32.50 -9.50 20.78
C GLN A 516 -31.67 -10.18 21.87
N PHE A 517 -32.14 -10.15 23.12
CA PHE A 517 -31.51 -10.87 24.21
C PHE A 517 -31.60 -12.38 24.00
N GLN A 518 -32.77 -12.91 23.65
CA GLN A 518 -32.97 -14.33 23.30
C GLN A 518 -32.16 -14.75 22.06
N THR A 519 -32.00 -13.87 21.07
CA THR A 519 -31.14 -14.15 19.90
C THR A 519 -29.67 -14.23 20.32
N THR A 520 -29.25 -13.35 21.24
CA THR A 520 -27.88 -13.38 21.80
C THR A 520 -27.67 -14.61 22.67
N GLU A 521 -28.64 -14.93 23.53
CA GLU A 521 -28.66 -16.12 24.38
C GLU A 521 -28.63 -17.41 23.55
N ASN A 522 -29.45 -17.51 22.51
CA ASN A 522 -29.41 -18.65 21.58
C ASN A 522 -28.08 -18.75 20.83
N ALA A 523 -27.45 -17.62 20.49
CA ALA A 523 -26.13 -17.62 19.88
C ALA A 523 -25.05 -18.08 20.87
N VAL A 524 -25.11 -17.63 22.13
CA VAL A 524 -24.22 -18.07 23.21
C VAL A 524 -24.41 -19.55 23.53
N ASN A 525 -25.65 -20.02 23.67
CA ASN A 525 -25.96 -21.44 23.90
C ASN A 525 -25.47 -22.30 22.73
N SER A 526 -25.68 -21.86 21.48
CA SER A 526 -25.12 -22.55 20.32
C SER A 526 -23.58 -22.59 20.33
N TRP A 527 -22.90 -21.60 20.91
CA TRP A 527 -21.45 -21.62 21.07
C TRP A 527 -21.01 -22.60 22.16
N CYS A 528 -21.70 -22.62 23.31
CA CYS A 528 -21.46 -23.59 24.39
C CYS A 528 -21.63 -25.03 23.91
N ASP A 529 -22.72 -25.30 23.18
CA ASP A 529 -23.03 -26.63 22.62
C ASP A 529 -21.96 -27.07 21.60
N LYS A 530 -21.47 -26.16 20.76
CA LYS A 530 -20.43 -26.43 19.76
C LYS A 530 -19.03 -26.57 20.35
N ALA A 531 -18.77 -25.91 21.48
CA ALA A 531 -17.51 -26.00 22.20
C ALA A 531 -17.44 -27.22 23.14
N HIS A 532 -18.51 -28.03 23.23
CA HIS A 532 -18.66 -29.11 24.21
C HIS A 532 -18.41 -28.66 25.67
N ILE A 533 -18.69 -27.39 25.96
CA ILE A 533 -18.60 -26.86 27.32
C ILE A 533 -19.93 -27.22 27.98
N THR A 534 -19.97 -28.34 28.70
CA THR A 534 -21.08 -28.63 29.61
C THR A 534 -21.13 -27.54 30.68
N ALA A 535 -22.29 -26.90 30.79
CA ALA A 535 -22.59 -25.88 31.79
C ALA A 535 -22.38 -26.37 33.22
#